data_AF-A0A1Q3GWI2-F1
#
_entry.id   AF-A0A1Q3GWI2-F1
#
_cell.length_a   1.000
_cell.length_b   1.000
_cell.length_c   1.000
_cell.angle_alpha   90.00
_cell.angle_beta   90.00
_cell.angle_gamma   90.00
#
_symmetry.space_group_name_H-M   'P 1'
#
loop_
_entity.id
_entity.type
_entity.pdbx_description
1 polymer ?
#
loop_
_entity_poly.entity_id
_entity_poly.type
_entity_poly.pdbx_seq_one_letter_code
_entity_poly.pdbx_strand_id
1 'polypeptide(L)'
;MSTQEATQTLVHEEFELKLNQAKGSCSLSEATCKFAYTWDTVRNMGQARLISIDGTLVNIPLYPLGIYGMWAFMSDMKPTAFPIGGQETIIFRVILDVKYQINQKTAALMLNQDGSCILETENFEGEVSRVNA
;
A
#
# COMPACT_ATOMS: atom_id res chain seq x y z
N MET A 1 19.26 -27.61 28.20
CA MET A 1 18.55 -27.79 26.91
C MET A 1 18.15 -26.41 26.44
N SER A 2 18.86 -25.83 25.47
CA SER A 2 18.46 -24.55 24.88
C SER A 2 17.40 -24.82 23.82
N THR A 3 16.23 -24.24 23.99
CA THR A 3 15.21 -24.11 22.95
C THR A 3 15.75 -23.18 21.86
N GLN A 4 16.02 -23.71 20.67
CA GLN A 4 16.17 -22.89 19.47
C GLN A 4 14.80 -22.26 19.18
N GLU A 5 14.67 -20.96 19.44
CA GLU A 5 13.62 -20.17 18.78
C GLU A 5 13.89 -20.24 17.28
N ALA A 6 12.94 -20.80 16.53
CA ALA A 6 12.97 -20.71 15.08
C ALA A 6 12.91 -19.23 14.70
N THR A 7 14.02 -18.68 14.21
CA THR A 7 14.07 -17.31 13.70
C THR A 7 13.08 -17.24 12.53
N GLN A 8 11.93 -16.60 12.74
CA GLN A 8 10.94 -16.46 11.69
C GLN A 8 11.52 -15.56 10.59
N THR A 9 11.92 -16.19 9.49
CA THR A 9 12.58 -15.52 8.36
C THR A 9 11.59 -14.77 7.48
N LEU A 10 10.35 -15.24 7.44
CA LEU A 10 9.28 -14.71 6.61
C LEU A 10 8.13 -14.18 7.47
N VAL A 11 7.85 -12.90 7.32
CA VAL A 11 6.65 -12.26 7.88
C VAL A 11 5.62 -12.16 6.76
N HIS A 12 4.44 -12.72 6.99
CA HIS A 12 3.30 -12.61 6.09
C HIS A 12 2.12 -12.06 6.88
N GLU A 13 1.43 -11.07 6.30
CA GLU A 13 0.25 -10.49 6.92
C GLU A 13 -0.73 -10.04 5.84
N GLU A 14 -2.01 -10.26 6.12
CA GLU A 14 -3.14 -9.70 5.38
C GLU A 14 -3.94 -8.81 6.35
N PHE A 15 -4.29 -7.62 5.92
CA PHE A 15 -4.92 -6.61 6.76
C PHE A 15 -5.72 -5.61 5.92
N GLU A 16 -6.56 -4.84 6.60
CA GLU A 16 -7.34 -3.77 6.00
C GLU A 16 -6.89 -2.41 6.53
N LEU A 17 -6.89 -1.41 5.65
CA LEU A 17 -6.67 -0.01 5.99
C LEU A 17 -7.84 0.82 5.48
N LYS A 18 -8.36 1.68 6.35
CA LYS A 18 -9.32 2.70 5.95
C LYS A 18 -8.55 3.94 5.51
N LEU A 19 -8.70 4.32 4.24
CA LEU A 19 -8.18 5.56 3.69
C LEU A 19 -9.32 6.56 3.68
N ASN A 20 -9.15 7.67 4.39
CA ASN A 20 -10.21 8.65 4.63
C ASN A 20 -9.71 10.11 4.59
N GLN A 21 -8.45 10.31 4.20
CA GLN A 21 -7.85 11.64 4.01
C GLN A 21 -7.74 11.92 2.51
N ALA A 22 -8.80 12.42 1.89
CA ALA A 22 -8.79 12.81 0.49
C ALA A 22 -8.18 14.20 0.29
N LYS A 23 -7.29 14.34 -0.69
CA LYS A 23 -6.63 15.58 -1.11
C LYS A 23 -6.78 15.74 -2.63
N GLY A 24 -7.31 16.88 -3.06
CA GLY A 24 -7.63 17.14 -4.47
C GLY A 24 -9.04 16.70 -4.86
N SER A 25 -9.32 16.65 -6.16
CA SER A 25 -10.64 16.26 -6.69
C SER A 25 -10.67 14.76 -6.94
N CYS A 26 -11.18 14.02 -5.97
CA CYS A 26 -11.13 12.55 -5.95
C CYS A 26 -12.45 11.92 -6.41
N SER A 27 -12.37 10.84 -7.19
CA SER A 27 -13.52 9.99 -7.50
C SER A 27 -14.04 9.23 -6.27
N LEU A 28 -13.15 8.98 -5.30
CA LEU A 28 -13.44 8.36 -4.00
C LEU A 28 -13.04 9.31 -2.87
N SER A 29 -13.93 9.56 -1.91
CA SER A 29 -13.64 10.36 -0.72
C SER A 29 -13.14 9.54 0.47
N GLU A 30 -13.47 8.25 0.50
CA GLU A 30 -12.95 7.27 1.44
C GLU A 30 -12.95 5.89 0.78
N ALA A 31 -12.16 4.95 1.31
CA ALA A 31 -12.13 3.57 0.85
C ALA A 31 -11.56 2.62 1.92
N THR A 32 -12.08 1.40 1.97
CA THR A 32 -11.50 0.28 2.73
C THR A 32 -10.65 -0.57 1.81
N CYS A 33 -9.34 -0.55 2.02
CA CYS A 33 -8.37 -1.23 1.18
C CYS A 33 -7.83 -2.46 1.90
N LYS A 34 -7.89 -3.62 1.24
CA LYS A 34 -7.34 -4.87 1.75
C LYS A 34 -5.97 -5.13 1.13
N PHE A 35 -4.95 -5.26 1.97
CA PHE A 35 -3.57 -5.50 1.55
C PHE A 35 -3.06 -6.84 2.06
N ALA A 36 -2.06 -7.37 1.37
CA ALA A 36 -1.18 -8.40 1.92
C ALA A 36 0.27 -8.07 1.60
N TYR A 37 1.18 -8.40 2.52
CA TYR A 37 2.62 -8.37 2.26
C TYR A 37 3.28 -9.66 2.70
N THR A 38 4.42 -9.96 2.09
CA THR A 38 5.38 -10.98 2.54
C THR A 38 6.76 -10.36 2.55
N TRP A 39 7.47 -10.45 3.67
CA TRP A 39 8.81 -9.92 3.84
C TRP A 39 9.78 -10.97 4.37
N ASP A 40 10.92 -11.10 3.70
CA ASP A 40 12.08 -11.88 4.16
C ASP A 40 13.01 -10.95 4.96
N THR A 41 13.06 -11.15 6.27
CA THR A 41 13.84 -10.32 7.20
C THR A 41 15.34 -10.55 7.07
N VAL A 42 15.78 -11.70 6.56
CA VAL A 42 17.20 -12.03 6.36
C VAL A 42 17.71 -11.44 5.05
N ARG A 43 16.92 -11.55 3.98
CA ARG A 43 17.26 -10.99 2.67
C ARG A 43 16.91 -9.51 2.53
N ASN A 44 16.18 -8.96 3.50
CA ASN A 44 15.68 -7.60 3.51
C ASN A 44 14.93 -7.24 2.21
N MET A 45 14.04 -8.13 1.78
CA MET A 45 13.25 -7.99 0.56
C MET A 45 11.84 -8.54 0.77
N GLY A 46 10.89 -8.08 -0.01
CA GLY A 46 9.53 -8.58 0.04
C GLY A 46 8.69 -8.13 -1.13
N GLN A 47 7.43 -8.54 -1.11
CA GLN A 47 6.41 -8.07 -2.04
C GLN A 47 5.14 -7.73 -1.28
N ALA A 48 4.33 -6.86 -1.83
CA ALA A 48 2.99 -6.60 -1.34
C ALA A 48 1.97 -6.59 -2.48
N ARG A 49 0.69 -6.57 -2.11
CA ARG A 49 -0.42 -6.49 -3.04
C ARG A 49 -1.57 -5.72 -2.40
N LEU A 50 -2.20 -4.85 -3.18
CA LEU A 50 -3.56 -4.38 -2.89
C LEU A 50 -4.55 -5.38 -3.48
N ILE A 51 -5.25 -6.10 -2.63
CA ILE A 51 -6.17 -7.18 -3.00
C ILE A 51 -7.49 -6.59 -3.50
N SER A 52 -8.11 -5.72 -2.70
CA SER A 52 -9.42 -5.14 -2.99
C SER A 52 -9.58 -3.73 -2.43
N ILE A 53 -10.50 -2.98 -3.04
CA ILE A 53 -10.99 -1.69 -2.56
C ILE A 53 -12.51 -1.79 -2.44
N ASP A 54 -13.06 -1.56 -1.25
CA ASP A 54 -14.50 -1.65 -0.95
C ASP A 54 -15.15 -2.96 -1.46
N GLY A 55 -14.42 -4.07 -1.35
CA GLY A 55 -14.84 -5.40 -1.82
C GLY A 55 -14.63 -5.65 -3.32
N THR A 56 -14.37 -4.63 -4.14
CA THR A 56 -13.97 -4.80 -5.55
C THR A 56 -12.54 -5.32 -5.62
N LEU A 57 -12.33 -6.48 -6.24
CA LEU A 57 -11.00 -7.05 -6.46
C LEU A 57 -10.23 -6.21 -7.48
N VAL A 58 -9.02 -5.78 -7.10
CA VAL A 58 -8.11 -5.02 -7.98
C VAL A 58 -6.78 -5.73 -8.20
N ASN A 59 -6.32 -6.53 -7.22
CA ASN A 59 -5.12 -7.39 -7.31
C ASN A 59 -3.85 -6.69 -7.82
N ILE A 60 -3.60 -5.45 -7.37
CA ILE A 60 -2.47 -4.64 -7.83
C ILE A 60 -1.19 -5.08 -7.11
N PRO A 61 -0.15 -5.55 -7.82
CA PRO A 61 1.14 -5.87 -7.21
C PRO A 61 1.88 -4.61 -6.77
N LEU A 62 2.57 -4.69 -5.63
CA LEU A 62 3.41 -3.63 -5.08
C LEU A 62 4.83 -4.17 -4.87
N TYR A 63 5.81 -3.38 -5.31
CA TYR A 63 7.22 -3.74 -5.31
C TYR A 63 7.98 -2.93 -4.27
N PRO A 64 9.01 -3.52 -3.62
CA PRO A 64 9.75 -2.84 -2.57
C PRO A 64 10.54 -1.66 -3.13
N LEU A 65 10.50 -0.52 -2.43
CA LEU A 65 11.22 0.69 -2.80
C LEU A 65 12.70 0.71 -2.35
N GLY A 66 13.12 -0.26 -1.54
CA GLY A 66 14.51 -0.35 -1.06
C GLY A 66 14.89 0.71 -0.01
N ILE A 67 13.93 1.23 0.74
CA ILE A 67 14.15 2.27 1.76
C ILE A 67 14.63 1.63 3.07
N TYR A 68 15.75 2.10 3.60
CA TYR A 68 16.32 1.55 4.83
C TYR A 68 15.41 1.81 6.05
N GLY A 69 15.15 0.78 6.85
CA GLY A 69 14.36 0.89 8.08
C GLY A 69 12.84 0.96 7.89
N MET A 70 12.34 0.88 6.65
CA MET A 70 10.90 0.89 6.34
C MET A 70 10.59 -0.11 5.23
N TRP A 71 9.56 -0.93 5.41
CA TRP A 71 9.06 -1.79 4.33
C TRP A 71 8.08 -0.97 3.50
N ALA A 72 8.63 -0.20 2.57
CA ALA A 72 7.88 0.65 1.66
C ALA A 72 7.69 -0.06 0.31
N PHE A 73 6.47 -0.04 -0.21
CA PHE A 73 6.10 -0.67 -1.48
C PHE A 73 5.32 0.30 -2.36
N MET A 74 5.46 0.12 -3.67
CA MET A 74 4.78 0.94 -4.67
C MET A 74 4.36 0.11 -5.88
N SER A 75 3.21 0.42 -6.47
CA SER A 75 2.84 -0.16 -7.76
C SER A 75 3.64 0.48 -8.91
N ASP A 76 3.98 -0.32 -9.92
CA ASP A 76 4.64 0.12 -11.17
C ASP A 76 3.68 0.11 -12.38
N MET A 77 2.37 0.04 -12.11
CA MET A 77 1.33 -0.05 -13.13
C MET A 77 1.12 1.27 -13.87
N LYS A 78 0.56 1.17 -15.08
CA LYS A 78 -0.04 2.32 -15.76
C LYS A 78 -1.37 2.69 -15.09
N PRO A 79 -1.83 3.95 -15.23
CA PRO A 79 -3.14 4.35 -14.75
C PRO A 79 -4.22 3.44 -15.30
N THR A 80 -5.01 2.83 -14.41
CA THR A 80 -5.98 1.78 -14.78
C THR A 80 -7.31 2.05 -14.11
N ALA A 81 -8.40 1.91 -14.88
CA ALA A 81 -9.76 2.07 -14.42
C ALA A 81 -10.29 0.79 -13.75
N PHE A 82 -10.97 0.95 -12.62
CA PHE A 82 -11.66 -0.12 -11.91
C PHE A 82 -13.09 0.31 -11.55
N PRO A 83 -14.08 -0.59 -11.62
CA PRO A 83 -15.46 -0.32 -11.20
C PRO A 83 -15.61 -0.48 -9.68
N ILE A 84 -15.23 0.54 -8.92
CA ILE A 84 -15.26 0.54 -7.45
C ILE A 84 -16.57 1.18 -7.01
N GLY A 85 -17.39 0.45 -6.24
CA GLY A 85 -18.68 0.96 -5.76
C GLY A 85 -19.67 1.35 -6.87
N GLY A 86 -19.52 0.79 -8.08
CA GLY A 86 -20.34 1.15 -9.25
C GLY A 86 -19.88 2.41 -10.00
N GLN A 87 -18.77 3.02 -9.59
CA GLN A 87 -18.14 4.16 -10.27
C GLN A 87 -16.81 3.74 -10.90
N GLU A 88 -16.52 4.27 -12.08
CA GLU A 88 -15.18 4.15 -12.65
C GLU A 88 -14.18 5.01 -11.87
N THR A 89 -13.21 4.36 -11.23
CA THR A 89 -12.10 5.02 -10.53
C THR A 89 -10.80 4.62 -11.19
N ILE A 90 -10.02 5.63 -11.60
CA ILE A 90 -8.69 5.42 -12.18
C ILE A 90 -7.68 5.44 -11.04
N ILE A 91 -6.94 4.36 -10.90
CA ILE A 91 -5.82 4.23 -9.97
C ILE A 91 -4.54 4.51 -10.77
N PHE A 92 -3.87 5.61 -10.45
CA PHE A 92 -2.55 5.97 -11.00
C PHE A 92 -1.46 5.13 -10.35
N ARG A 93 -1.45 5.10 -9.02
CA ARG A 93 -0.40 4.46 -8.22
C ARG A 93 -0.89 4.11 -6.83
N VAL A 94 -0.30 3.09 -6.24
CA VAL A 94 -0.59 2.64 -4.87
C VAL A 94 0.71 2.64 -4.09
N ILE A 95 0.69 3.16 -2.88
CA ILE A 95 1.84 3.18 -1.95
C ILE A 95 1.40 2.51 -0.65
N LEU A 96 2.25 1.64 -0.11
CA LEU A 96 2.09 1.00 1.18
C LEU A 96 3.39 1.13 1.97
N ASP A 97 3.29 1.67 3.18
CA ASP A 97 4.38 1.71 4.15
C ASP A 97 4.04 0.82 5.35
N VAL A 98 4.96 -0.07 5.70
CA VAL A 98 4.88 -0.93 6.88
C VAL A 98 6.06 -0.62 7.80
N LYS A 99 5.77 0.03 8.92
CA LYS A 99 6.71 0.30 10.02
C LYS A 99 6.58 -0.82 11.05
N TYR A 100 7.21 -1.96 10.76
CA TYR A 100 7.09 -3.19 11.54
C TYR A 100 7.40 -3.01 13.04
N GLN A 101 8.43 -2.24 13.38
CA GLN A 101 8.89 -2.05 14.77
C GLN A 101 7.85 -1.44 15.71
N ILE A 102 6.95 -0.60 15.17
CA ILE A 102 5.89 0.08 15.93
C ILE A 102 4.49 -0.42 15.53
N ASN A 103 4.42 -1.50 14.76
CA ASN A 103 3.20 -2.07 14.19
C ASN A 103 2.28 -1.02 13.52
N GLN A 104 2.86 -0.07 12.80
CA GLN A 104 2.12 0.96 12.06
C GLN A 104 2.15 0.65 10.57
N LYS A 105 0.99 0.80 9.92
CA LYS A 105 0.81 0.59 8.49
C LYS A 105 0.04 1.76 7.92
N THR A 106 0.55 2.37 6.86
CA THR A 106 -0.06 3.52 6.21
C THR A 106 -0.04 3.30 4.71
N ALA A 107 -1.03 3.85 4.01
CA ALA A 107 -1.14 3.67 2.57
C ALA A 107 -1.73 4.91 1.90
N ALA A 108 -1.45 5.04 0.61
CA ALA A 108 -2.03 6.05 -0.25
C ALA A 108 -2.41 5.46 -1.61
N LEU A 109 -3.56 5.89 -2.12
CA LEU A 109 -3.97 5.73 -3.50
C LEU A 109 -3.82 7.07 -4.20
N MET A 110 -3.00 7.10 -5.24
CA MET A 110 -2.99 8.19 -6.20
C MET A 110 -4.05 7.86 -7.26
N LEU A 111 -5.06 8.72 -7.37
CA LEU A 111 -6.20 8.55 -8.28
C LEU A 111 -6.11 9.53 -9.45
N ASN A 112 -7.02 9.37 -10.42
CA ASN A 112 -7.05 10.07 -11.71
C ASN A 112 -5.91 9.61 -12.65
N GLN A 113 -5.91 10.12 -13.88
CA GLN A 113 -4.92 9.76 -14.90
C GLN A 113 -3.48 10.21 -14.56
N ASP A 114 -3.35 11.20 -13.68
CA ASP A 114 -2.11 11.92 -13.39
C ASP A 114 -1.71 11.87 -11.91
N GLY A 115 -2.50 11.21 -11.06
CA GLY A 115 -2.24 11.20 -9.61
C GLY A 115 -2.61 12.50 -8.90
N SER A 116 -3.38 13.39 -9.54
CA SER A 116 -3.80 14.68 -8.97
C SER A 116 -4.70 14.60 -7.74
N CYS A 117 -5.32 13.44 -7.51
CA CYS A 117 -6.01 13.12 -6.26
C CYS A 117 -5.17 12.13 -5.46
N ILE A 118 -5.06 12.37 -4.15
CA ILE A 118 -4.47 11.43 -3.20
C ILE A 118 -5.52 11.10 -2.15
N LEU A 119 -5.81 9.82 -1.99
CA LEU A 119 -6.62 9.28 -0.90
C LEU A 119 -5.72 8.46 0.01
N GLU A 120 -5.57 8.84 1.27
CA GLU A 120 -4.57 8.22 2.17
C GLU A 120 -5.14 7.87 3.56
N THR A 121 -4.41 7.03 4.29
CA THR A 121 -4.67 6.77 5.71
C THR A 121 -4.32 7.99 6.55
N GLU A 122 -4.93 8.11 7.74
CA GLU A 122 -4.46 9.05 8.75
C GLU A 122 -2.97 8.80 9.06
N ASN A 123 -2.20 9.89 9.22
CA ASN A 123 -0.75 9.86 9.46
C ASN A 123 0.10 9.23 8.34
N PHE A 124 -0.40 9.20 7.09
CA PHE A 124 0.45 8.88 5.95
C PHE A 124 1.54 9.95 5.81
N GLU A 125 2.79 9.55 6.08
CA GLU A 125 3.96 10.42 5.91
C GLU A 125 4.31 10.45 4.44
N GLY A 126 3.58 11.28 3.69
CA GLY A 126 3.88 11.57 2.29
C GLY A 126 5.22 12.30 2.20
N GLU A 127 6.33 11.56 2.16
CA GLU A 127 7.57 12.16 1.73
C GLU A 127 7.42 12.55 0.27
N VAL A 128 7.33 13.87 0.07
CA VAL A 128 7.24 14.63 -1.19
C VAL A 128 8.35 14.26 -2.20
N SER A 129 9.30 13.39 -1.83
CA SER A 129 10.38 12.85 -2.66
C SER A 129 10.02 11.56 -3.43
N ARG A 130 8.99 10.79 -3.02
CA ARG A 130 8.70 9.46 -3.63
C ARG A 130 7.77 9.52 -4.85
N VAL A 131 7.14 10.67 -5.08
CA VAL A 131 6.13 10.86 -6.13
C VAL A 131 6.74 11.38 -7.45
N ASN A 132 7.96 11.93 -7.40
CA ASN A 132 8.67 12.51 -8.55
C ASN A 132 9.86 11.66 -9.05
N ALA A 133 9.99 10.40 -8.59
CA ALA A 133 10.99 9.46 -9.08
C ALA A 133 10.44 8.59 -10.22
#